data_AF-A0A3D0ZL35-F1
#
_entry.id   AF-A0A3D0ZL35-F1
#
_cell.length_a   1.000
_cell.length_b   1.000
_cell.length_c   1.000
_cell.angle_alpha   90.00
_cell.angle_beta   90.00
_cell.angle_gamma   90.00
#
_symmetry.space_group_name_H-M   'P 1'
#
loop_
_entity.id
_entity.type
_entity.pdbx_description
1 polymer ?
#
loop_
_entity_poly.entity_id
_entity_poly.type
_entity_poly.pdbx_seq_one_letter_code
_entity_poly.pdbx_strand_id
1 'polypeptide(L)'
;MLFSLDEKADDAGTPPGFRLHRLELLNWGTFHQEVRTFRLDGSNSLLTGDIGSGKSTVVDAITTLLLPANRIEYNKAAGAQKKERTLMSYVRGFHKSTRSAGGEYSKPVALRGTGKLTVVLGV
;
A
#
# COMPACT_ATOMS: atom_id res chain seq x y z
N MET A 1 22.73 -4.78 -6.44
CA MET A 1 22.68 -5.04 -7.89
C MET A 1 21.24 -4.80 -8.36
N LEU A 2 21.00 -3.76 -9.13
CA LEU A 2 19.72 -3.55 -9.82
C LEU A 2 19.88 -4.13 -11.23
N PHE A 3 19.04 -5.09 -11.58
CA PHE A 3 18.86 -5.49 -12.97
C PHE A 3 18.03 -4.42 -13.67
N SER A 4 18.64 -3.71 -14.61
CA SER A 4 17.94 -2.85 -15.57
C SER A 4 17.63 -3.71 -16.79
N LEU A 5 16.34 -3.92 -17.07
CA LEU A 5 15.90 -4.39 -18.37
C LEU A 5 15.84 -3.17 -19.27
N ASP A 6 16.91 -2.92 -20.01
CA ASP A 6 16.88 -2.00 -21.15
C ASP A 6 16.18 -2.72 -22.31
N GLU A 7 14.86 -2.92 -22.19
CA GLU A 7 14.05 -3.08 -23.39
C GLU A 7 13.86 -1.68 -23.95
N LYS A 8 14.66 -1.37 -24.97
CA LYS A 8 14.40 -0.26 -25.88
C LYS A 8 13.02 -0.49 -26.49
N ALA A 9 12.01 0.14 -25.92
CA ALA A 9 10.71 0.27 -26.56
C ALA A 9 10.94 1.09 -27.82
N ASP A 10 10.56 0.51 -28.96
CA ASP A 10 10.52 1.14 -30.27
C ASP A 10 9.93 2.56 -30.19
N ASP A 11 10.35 3.38 -31.14
CA ASP A 11 10.08 4.80 -31.39
C ASP A 11 8.58 5.13 -31.66
N ALA A 12 7.68 4.53 -30.88
CA ALA A 12 6.27 4.84 -30.81
C ALA A 12 6.08 5.83 -29.66
N GLY A 13 5.57 7.03 -29.96
CA GLY A 13 5.38 8.11 -28.99
C GLY A 13 4.62 7.71 -27.70
N THR A 14 4.58 8.61 -26.71
CA THR A 14 4.05 8.40 -25.36
C THR A 14 2.95 7.32 -25.32
N PRO A 15 3.25 6.13 -24.76
CA PRO A 15 2.36 5.00 -24.91
C PRO A 15 0.99 5.32 -24.27
N PRO A 16 -0.12 5.05 -24.96
CA PRO A 16 -1.44 5.56 -24.61
C PRO A 16 -1.90 5.09 -23.22
N GLY A 17 -2.69 5.92 -22.56
CA GLY A 17 -3.30 5.63 -21.24
C GLY A 17 -2.83 6.55 -20.12
N PHE A 18 -3.40 6.35 -18.92
CA PHE A 18 -3.00 7.06 -17.71
C PHE A 18 -1.85 6.31 -17.03
N ARG A 19 -0.83 7.05 -16.61
CA ARG A 19 0.38 6.51 -16.00
C ARG A 19 0.64 7.19 -14.67
N LEU A 20 0.98 6.40 -13.67
CA LEU A 20 1.33 6.91 -12.35
C LEU A 20 2.82 7.30 -12.38
N HIS A 21 3.11 8.59 -12.24
CA HIS A 21 4.46 9.11 -12.15
C HIS A 21 4.98 9.06 -10.71
N ARG A 22 4.11 9.37 -9.75
CA ARG A 22 4.51 9.45 -8.35
C ARG A 22 3.40 8.98 -7.41
N LEU A 23 3.79 8.23 -6.39
CA LEU A 23 2.93 7.85 -5.27
C LEU A 23 3.53 8.37 -3.97
N GLU A 24 2.73 9.10 -3.20
CA GLU A 24 3.12 9.61 -1.88
C GLU A 24 2.17 9.06 -0.81
N LEU A 25 2.73 8.46 0.24
CA LEU A 25 2.00 7.85 1.34
C LEU A 25 2.37 8.52 2.66
N LEU A 26 1.37 8.95 3.42
CA LEU A 26 1.51 9.42 4.80
C LEU A 26 0.51 8.69 5.69
N ASN A 27 1.00 8.10 6.79
CA ASN A 27 0.15 7.44 7.79
C ASN A 27 -0.81 6.40 7.18
N TRP A 28 -0.33 5.62 6.21
CA TRP A 28 -1.09 4.59 5.50
C TRP A 28 -0.62 3.19 5.93
N GLY A 29 -1.50 2.38 6.50
CA GLY A 29 -1.14 1.05 7.03
C GLY A 29 -0.04 1.15 8.08
N THR A 30 1.08 0.46 7.86
CA THR A 30 2.26 0.54 8.74
C THR A 30 3.17 1.74 8.47
N PHE A 31 3.03 2.44 7.34
CA PHE A 31 3.75 3.69 7.10
C PHE A 31 3.25 4.75 8.10
N HIS A 32 4.16 5.37 8.85
CA HIS A 32 3.82 6.27 9.95
C HIS A 32 4.79 7.45 10.05
N GLN A 33 4.25 8.64 10.36
CA GLN A 33 4.97 9.89 10.66
C GLN A 33 5.87 10.48 9.57
N GLU A 34 6.17 9.74 8.51
CA GLU A 34 6.99 10.20 7.39
C GLU A 34 6.23 10.04 6.06
N VAL A 35 6.48 10.97 5.13
CA VAL A 35 5.98 10.86 3.75
C VAL A 35 6.89 9.91 2.97
N ARG A 36 6.34 8.77 2.55
CA ARG A 36 7.03 7.82 1.69
C ARG A 36 6.70 8.10 0.24
N THR A 37 7.71 8.53 -0.51
CA THR A 37 7.59 8.87 -1.93
C THR A 37 8.14 7.74 -2.79
N PHE A 38 7.34 7.26 -3.73
CA PHE A 38 7.73 6.32 -4.77
C PHE A 38 7.71 7.06 -6.11
N ARG A 39 8.86 7.16 -6.78
CA ARG A 39 9.00 7.72 -8.12
C ARG A 39 8.96 6.56 -9.12
N LEU A 40 7.88 6.51 -9.89
CA LEU A 40 7.60 5.45 -10.87
C LEU A 40 7.83 5.95 -12.29
N ASP A 41 7.85 7.27 -12.49
CA ASP A 41 8.17 7.98 -13.72
C ASP A 41 7.32 7.57 -14.93
N GLY A 42 6.15 6.95 -14.69
CA GLY A 42 5.25 6.46 -15.74
C GLY A 42 5.74 5.17 -16.43
N SER A 43 6.83 4.59 -15.92
CA SER A 43 7.47 3.38 -16.44
C SER A 43 7.12 2.14 -15.61
N ASN A 44 7.51 0.98 -16.12
CA ASN A 44 7.37 -0.27 -15.38
C ASN A 44 8.22 -0.23 -14.11
N SER A 45 7.59 -0.45 -12.96
CA SER A 45 8.23 -0.38 -11.66
C SER A 45 8.12 -1.72 -10.92
N LEU A 46 9.23 -2.18 -10.33
CA LEU A 46 9.28 -3.42 -9.55
C LEU A 46 9.22 -3.12 -8.05
N LEU A 47 8.19 -3.63 -7.37
CA LEU A 47 8.06 -3.53 -5.93
C LEU A 47 8.58 -4.81 -5.25
N THR A 48 9.75 -4.73 -4.62
CA THR A 48 10.42 -5.85 -3.94
C THR A 48 10.71 -5.55 -2.47
N GLY A 49 11.02 -6.60 -1.70
CA GLY A 49 11.33 -6.55 -0.26
C GLY A 49 10.85 -7.79 0.48
N ASP A 50 11.20 -7.91 1.76
CA ASP A 50 10.92 -9.11 2.57
C ASP A 50 9.44 -9.32 2.89
N ILE A 51 9.11 -10.51 3.40
CA ILE A 51 7.76 -10.80 3.90
C ILE A 51 7.44 -9.83 5.05
N GLY A 52 6.26 -9.20 4.99
CA GLY A 52 5.85 -8.20 5.99
C GLY A 52 6.37 -6.78 5.75
N SER A 53 7.16 -6.53 4.70
CA SER A 53 7.73 -5.20 4.40
C SER A 53 6.72 -4.13 3.97
N GLY A 54 5.45 -4.49 3.74
CA GLY A 54 4.39 -3.55 3.36
C GLY A 54 4.13 -3.42 1.86
N LYS A 55 4.67 -4.30 1.01
CA LYS A 55 4.41 -4.28 -0.45
C LYS A 55 2.92 -4.28 -0.79
N SER A 56 2.16 -5.22 -0.23
CA SER A 56 0.70 -5.30 -0.43
C SER A 56 -0.01 -4.04 0.07
N THR A 57 0.51 -3.38 1.10
CA THR A 57 -0.03 -2.11 1.62
C THR A 57 0.14 -0.96 0.62
N VAL A 58 1.25 -0.93 -0.12
CA VAL A 58 1.45 0.04 -1.22
C VAL A 58 0.50 -0.25 -2.38
N VAL A 59 0.34 -1.53 -2.76
CA VAL A 59 -0.61 -1.95 -3.80
C VAL A 59 -2.06 -1.61 -3.44
N ASP A 60 -2.45 -1.83 -2.18
CA ASP A 60 -3.76 -1.46 -1.64
C ASP A 60 -3.98 0.07 -1.69
N ALA A 61 -2.94 0.88 -1.45
CA ALA A 61 -3.02 2.34 -1.59
C ALA A 61 -3.33 2.77 -3.03
N ILE A 62 -2.62 2.19 -4.01
CA ILE A 62 -2.89 2.46 -5.44
C ILE A 62 -4.31 2.04 -5.80
N THR A 63 -4.74 0.87 -5.33
CA THR A 63 -6.10 0.36 -5.56
C THR A 63 -7.15 1.31 -4.97
N THR A 64 -6.85 1.96 -3.84
CA THR A 64 -7.72 2.95 -3.20
C THR A 64 -7.90 4.22 -4.02
N LEU A 65 -6.88 4.63 -4.78
CA LEU A 65 -6.98 5.77 -5.69
C LEU A 65 -7.78 5.43 -6.95
N LEU A 66 -7.67 4.20 -7.43
CA LEU A 66 -8.23 3.79 -8.72
C LEU A 66 -9.68 3.26 -8.63
N LEU A 67 -10.08 2.74 -7.48
CA LEU A 67 -11.39 2.13 -7.29
C LEU A 67 -12.26 2.90 -6.29
N PRO A 68 -13.58 2.96 -6.48
CA PRO A 68 -14.49 3.58 -5.52
C PRO A 68 -14.48 2.79 -4.19
N ALA A 69 -14.54 3.51 -3.07
CA ALA A 69 -14.34 2.96 -1.73
C ALA A 69 -15.26 1.78 -1.35
N ASN A 70 -16.43 1.67 -1.99
CA ASN A 70 -17.40 0.60 -1.78
C ASN A 70 -17.13 -0.68 -2.58
N ARG A 71 -16.14 -0.69 -3.48
CA ARG A 71 -15.77 -1.84 -4.32
C ARG A 71 -14.37 -2.40 -4.05
N ILE A 72 -13.65 -1.86 -3.08
CA ILE A 72 -12.27 -2.27 -2.81
C ILE A 72 -12.25 -3.52 -1.92
N GLU A 73 -11.81 -4.64 -2.49
CA GLU A 73 -11.38 -5.81 -1.72
C GLU A 73 -9.88 -5.66 -1.40
N TYR A 74 -9.59 -5.18 -0.19
CA TYR A 74 -8.22 -5.02 0.30
C TYR A 74 -7.54 -6.37 0.54
N ASN A 75 -6.21 -6.43 0.35
CA ASN A 75 -5.37 -7.60 0.65
C ASN A 75 -5.56 -8.84 -0.27
N LYS A 76 -6.14 -8.66 -1.47
CA LYS A 76 -6.31 -9.74 -2.47
C LYS A 76 -4.99 -10.41 -2.86
N ALA A 77 -3.88 -9.66 -2.82
CA ALA A 77 -2.55 -10.14 -3.17
C ALA A 77 -1.89 -11.07 -2.12
N ALA A 78 -2.40 -11.14 -0.88
CA ALA A 78 -1.80 -11.96 0.19
C ALA A 78 -2.56 -13.26 0.50
N GLY A 79 -3.56 -13.64 -0.33
CA GLY A 79 -4.25 -14.93 -0.21
C GLY A 79 -5.13 -15.10 1.05
N ALA A 80 -5.44 -14.02 1.77
CA ALA A 80 -6.21 -14.10 3.01
C ALA A 80 -7.73 -14.25 2.74
N GLN A 81 -8.37 -15.22 3.41
CA GLN A 81 -9.81 -15.37 3.52
C GLN A 81 -10.48 -14.05 3.92
N LYS A 82 -11.63 -13.74 3.31
CA LYS A 82 -12.50 -12.58 3.55
C LYS A 82 -12.82 -12.39 5.04
N LYS A 83 -11.94 -11.74 5.79
CA LYS A 83 -12.23 -11.12 7.10
C LYS A 83 -10.97 -10.40 7.57
N GLU A 84 -11.15 -9.16 8.04
CA GLU A 84 -10.27 -8.40 8.97
C GLU A 84 -9.66 -7.08 8.47
N ARG A 85 -9.68 -6.69 7.18
CA ARG A 85 -9.12 -5.38 6.76
C ARG A 85 -10.12 -4.50 6.01
N THR A 86 -10.52 -3.41 6.67
CA THR A 86 -11.30 -2.31 6.09
C THR A 86 -10.38 -1.12 5.78
N LEU A 87 -10.84 -0.13 5.01
CA LEU A 87 -10.11 1.13 4.80
C LEU A 87 -9.67 1.77 6.13
N MET A 88 -10.53 1.70 7.15
CA MET A 88 -10.22 2.20 8.49
C MET A 88 -9.02 1.49 9.12
N SER A 89 -8.75 0.23 8.78
CA SER A 89 -7.55 -0.47 9.23
C SER A 89 -6.27 0.09 8.64
N TYR A 90 -6.30 0.58 7.40
CA TYR A 90 -5.16 1.27 6.80
C TYR A 90 -5.01 2.68 7.38
N VAL A 91 -6.10 3.43 7.54
CA VAL A 91 -6.06 4.79 8.11
C VAL A 91 -5.55 4.76 9.56
N ARG A 92 -6.06 3.85 10.39
CA ARG A 92 -5.66 3.73 11.80
C ARG A 92 -4.37 2.95 12.02
N GLY A 93 -3.89 2.25 10.99
CA GLY A 93 -2.70 1.40 11.08
C GLY A 93 -2.90 0.25 12.07
N PHE A 94 -4.04 -0.45 11.99
CA PHE A 94 -4.24 -1.63 12.82
C PHE A 94 -3.22 -2.70 12.43
N HIS A 95 -2.41 -3.16 13.40
CA HIS A 95 -1.52 -4.30 13.24
C HIS A 95 -1.78 -5.33 14.35
N LYS A 96 -1.50 -6.61 14.09
CA LYS A 96 -1.58 -7.67 15.10
C LYS A 96 -0.33 -7.58 16.00
N SER A 97 -0.52 -7.31 17.29
CA SER A 97 0.44 -7.50 18.38
C SER A 97 -0.39 -7.52 19.68
N THR A 98 -0.27 -8.39 20.67
CA THR A 98 0.78 -9.30 21.14
C THR A 98 0.08 -10.49 21.82
N ARG A 99 0.73 -11.66 21.95
CA ARG A 99 0.23 -12.74 22.82
C ARG A 99 0.20 -12.24 24.26
N SER A 100 -0.98 -11.94 24.78
CA SER A 100 -1.21 -11.80 26.21
C SER A 100 -0.89 -13.14 26.86
N ALA A 101 -0.03 -13.15 27.89
CA ALA A 101 0.11 -14.31 28.76
C ALA A 101 -1.23 -14.52 29.49
N GLY A 102 -2.08 -15.41 28.96
CA GLY A 102 -3.28 -15.88 29.66
C GLY A 102 -4.66 -15.66 29.02
N GLY A 103 -4.80 -15.34 27.72
CA GLY A 103 -6.14 -15.19 27.13
C GLY A 103 -6.21 -15.28 25.60
N GLU A 104 -7.14 -16.10 25.12
CA GLU A 104 -7.33 -16.64 23.77
C GLU A 104 -7.71 -15.64 22.64
N TYR A 105 -7.53 -14.32 22.84
CA TYR A 105 -7.98 -13.32 21.87
C TYR A 105 -6.92 -12.24 21.60
N SER A 106 -6.43 -12.19 20.35
CA SER A 106 -5.58 -11.11 19.84
C SER A 106 -6.46 -9.89 19.54
N LYS A 107 -6.39 -8.84 20.36
CA LYS A 107 -7.05 -7.57 20.06
C LYS A 107 -6.18 -6.74 19.09
N PRO A 108 -6.73 -6.22 17.99
CA PRO A 108 -5.98 -5.38 17.06
C PRO A 108 -5.59 -4.06 17.74
N VAL A 109 -4.31 -3.70 17.69
CA VAL A 109 -3.80 -2.44 18.26
C VAL A 109 -3.65 -1.42 17.14
N ALA A 110 -4.27 -0.25 17.31
CA ALA A 110 -4.14 0.85 16.35
C ALA A 110 -2.79 1.55 16.55
N LEU A 111 -2.01 1.68 15.48
CA LEU A 111 -0.81 2.54 15.48
C LEU A 111 -1.17 4.02 15.63
N ARG A 112 -2.40 4.42 15.30
CA ARG A 112 -2.85 5.81 15.30
C ARG A 112 -4.17 6.01 16.05
N GLY A 113 -4.23 7.10 16.82
CA GLY A 113 -5.43 7.64 17.46
C GLY A 113 -6.32 8.44 16.50
N THR A 114 -7.35 9.09 17.02
CA THR A 114 -8.15 10.08 16.26
C THR A 114 -7.32 11.35 16.01
N GLY A 115 -7.63 12.11 14.96
CA GLY A 115 -6.95 13.38 14.66
C GLY A 115 -5.58 13.28 13.98
N LYS A 116 -5.19 12.09 13.48
CA LYS A 116 -4.01 11.94 12.61
C LYS A 116 -4.44 11.94 11.15
N LEU A 117 -3.79 12.77 10.34
CA LEU A 117 -4.03 12.84 8.90
C LEU A 117 -3.39 11.64 8.20
N THR A 118 -4.17 10.97 7.34
CA THR A 118 -3.70 9.93 6.41
C THR A 118 -3.85 10.45 4.99
N VAL A 119 -2.79 10.35 4.18
CA VAL A 119 -2.79 10.79 2.79
C VAL A 119 -2.28 9.67 1.89
N VAL A 120 -3.00 9.44 0.81
CA VAL A 120 -2.57 8.66 -0.34
C VAL A 120 -2.72 9.58 -1.54
N LEU A 121 -1.62 9.91 -2.22
CA LEU A 121 -1.60 10.82 -3.36
C LEU A 121 -0.93 10.14 -4.54
N GLY A 122 -1.62 10.11 -5.68
CA GLY A 122 -1.09 9.65 -6.96
C GLY A 122 -1.07 10.80 -7.96
N VAL A 123 0.07 10.98 -8.64
CA VAL A 123 0.29 11.98 -9.71
C VAL A 123 0.71 11.26 -10.97
#